data_AF-A0A950FQN9-F1
#
_entry.id   AF-A0A950FQN9-F1
#
_cell.length_a   1.000
_cell.length_b   1.000
_cell.length_c   1.000
_cell.angle_alpha   90.00
_cell.angle_beta   90.00
_cell.angle_gamma   90.00
#
_symmetry.space_group_name_H-M   'P 1'
#
loop_
_entity.id
_entity.type
_entity.pdbx_description
1 polymer ?
#
loop_
_entity_poly.entity_id
_entity_poly.type
_entity_poly.pdbx_seq_one_letter_code
_entity_poly.pdbx_strand_id
1 'polypeptide(L)'
;MDAQQPAYDGATGTAGGPAFGAALTKLAAAKELDPAGLAAATGLDEALLERVLAGEARLAVPALARLARALRLRPIGFLQQTGLLGLDVYAGGLDPLYFLPDGQIRYDARIYMREINPRHAVPEGDMTKRNPVFQAITADTVLDALGKLEIELAYLLRAAVQGTGGSL
;
A
#
# COMPACT_ATOMS: atom_id res chain seq x y z
N MET A 1 -16.00 8.16 -21.08
CA MET A 1 -15.38 7.36 -20.01
C MET A 1 -14.55 8.35 -19.22
N ASP A 2 -14.99 8.72 -18.01
CA ASP A 2 -14.16 9.56 -17.15
C ASP A 2 -12.88 8.80 -16.85
N ALA A 3 -11.75 9.41 -17.19
CA ALA A 3 -10.44 8.85 -16.87
C ALA A 3 -10.32 8.83 -15.35
N GLN A 4 -10.56 7.68 -14.74
CA GLN A 4 -10.39 7.47 -13.31
C GLN A 4 -8.94 7.79 -12.96
N GLN A 5 -8.72 8.86 -12.20
CA GLN A 5 -7.37 9.26 -11.81
C GLN A 5 -6.72 8.13 -11.01
N PRO A 6 -5.45 7.81 -11.28
CA PRO A 6 -4.72 6.79 -10.53
C PRO A 6 -4.65 7.17 -9.05
N ALA A 7 -4.85 6.17 -8.20
CA ALA A 7 -4.81 6.31 -6.75
C ALA A 7 -3.39 6.67 -6.27
N TYR A 8 -2.35 6.29 -7.02
CA TYR A 8 -0.97 6.70 -6.81
C TYR A 8 -0.35 7.30 -8.07
N ASP A 9 0.29 8.46 -7.91
CA ASP A 9 1.03 9.13 -8.97
C ASP A 9 2.53 8.92 -8.75
N GLY A 10 3.14 8.14 -9.64
CA GLY A 10 4.56 7.81 -9.59
C GLY A 10 5.52 8.97 -9.92
N ALA A 11 5.02 10.05 -10.54
CA ALA A 11 5.80 11.24 -10.85
C ALA A 11 5.92 12.16 -9.62
N THR A 12 4.82 12.39 -8.92
CA THR A 12 4.81 13.23 -7.71
C THR A 12 5.08 12.45 -6.42
N GLY A 13 4.95 11.12 -6.44
CA GLY A 13 5.11 10.26 -5.27
C GLY A 13 3.95 10.40 -4.29
N THR A 14 2.74 10.66 -4.78
CA THR A 14 1.57 10.95 -3.94
C THR A 14 0.38 10.03 -4.17
N ALA A 15 -0.26 9.64 -3.08
CA ALA A 15 -1.46 8.81 -3.05
C ALA A 15 -2.71 9.62 -2.69
N GLY A 16 -3.84 9.38 -3.34
CA GLY A 16 -5.10 10.04 -3.01
C GLY A 16 -6.26 9.61 -3.89
N GLY A 17 -7.30 10.44 -3.93
CA GLY A 17 -8.50 10.21 -4.72
C GLY A 17 -9.65 9.54 -3.94
N PRO A 18 -10.86 9.49 -4.52
CA PRO A 18 -12.07 9.11 -3.80
C PRO A 18 -12.05 7.68 -3.25
N ALA A 19 -11.51 6.72 -4.02
CA ALA A 19 -11.41 5.32 -3.58
C ALA A 19 -10.46 5.17 -2.38
N PHE A 20 -9.33 5.89 -2.41
CA PHE A 20 -8.36 5.91 -1.31
C PHE A 20 -8.96 6.55 -0.05
N GLY A 21 -9.61 7.70 -0.18
CA GLY A 21 -10.29 8.38 0.94
C GLY A 21 -11.37 7.51 1.58
N ALA A 22 -12.23 6.88 0.76
CA ALA A 22 -13.26 5.96 1.24
C ALA A 22 -12.67 4.73 1.96
N ALA A 23 -11.56 4.18 1.45
CA ALA A 23 -10.88 3.06 2.09
C ALA A 23 -10.27 3.45 3.44
N LEU A 24 -9.63 4.64 3.53
CA LEU A 24 -9.11 5.17 4.79
C LEU A 24 -10.23 5.35 5.84
N THR A 25 -11.38 5.89 5.45
CA THR A 25 -12.53 6.04 6.35
C THR A 25 -12.97 4.68 6.93
N LYS A 26 -13.06 3.65 6.09
CA LYS A 26 -13.41 2.29 6.54
C LYS A 26 -12.38 1.71 7.51
N LEU A 27 -11.09 1.90 7.21
CA LEU A 27 -10.00 1.41 8.06
C LEU A 27 -9.93 2.14 9.40
N ALA A 28 -10.13 3.46 9.41
CA ALA A 28 -10.20 4.25 10.62
C ALA A 28 -11.36 3.81 11.51
N ALA A 29 -12.55 3.64 10.93
CA ALA A 29 -13.72 3.13 11.64
C ALA A 29 -13.49 1.73 12.23
N ALA A 30 -12.83 0.83 11.49
CA ALA A 30 -12.47 -0.51 11.98
C ALA A 30 -11.43 -0.49 13.13
N LYS A 31 -10.79 0.66 13.38
CA LYS A 31 -9.88 0.90 14.50
C LYS A 31 -10.50 1.81 15.57
N GLU A 32 -11.80 2.08 15.46
CA GLU A 32 -12.52 3.00 16.36
C GLU A 32 -11.89 4.40 16.41
N LEU A 33 -11.30 4.82 15.28
CA LEU A 33 -10.77 6.16 15.08
C LEU A 33 -11.74 6.98 14.24
N ASP A 34 -12.22 8.08 14.81
CA ASP A 34 -12.89 9.13 14.05
C ASP A 34 -11.85 9.99 13.29
N PRO A 35 -12.26 10.89 12.38
CA PRO A 35 -11.32 11.70 11.60
C PRO A 35 -10.35 12.52 12.46
N ALA A 36 -10.83 13.12 13.55
CA ALA A 36 -10.00 13.89 14.47
C ALA A 36 -8.98 12.99 15.21
N GLY A 37 -9.42 11.82 15.69
CA GLY A 37 -8.55 10.83 16.32
C GLY A 37 -7.49 10.29 15.37
N LEU A 38 -7.82 10.10 14.09
CA LEU A 38 -6.86 9.70 13.07
C LEU A 38 -5.85 10.82 12.77
N ALA A 39 -6.30 12.08 12.67
CA ALA A 39 -5.40 13.24 12.51
C ALA A 39 -4.41 13.33 13.68
N ALA A 40 -4.91 13.25 14.91
CA ALA A 40 -4.09 13.25 16.12
C ALA A 40 -3.09 12.08 16.16
N ALA A 41 -3.53 10.86 15.81
CA ALA A 41 -2.67 9.67 15.81
C ALA A 41 -1.56 9.73 14.75
N THR A 42 -1.77 10.49 13.69
CA THR A 42 -0.82 10.65 12.57
C THR A 42 -0.02 11.95 12.63
N GLY A 43 -0.40 12.90 13.50
CA GLY A 43 0.13 14.26 13.50
C GLY A 43 -0.07 14.95 12.16
N LEU A 44 -1.18 14.66 11.47
CA LEU A 44 -1.59 15.35 10.26
C LEU A 44 -2.51 16.52 10.62
N ASP A 45 -2.44 17.56 9.80
CA ASP A 45 -3.41 18.65 9.86
C ASP A 45 -4.83 18.11 9.57
N GLU A 46 -5.80 18.49 10.41
CA GLU A 46 -7.18 17.99 10.32
C GLU A 46 -7.82 18.38 8.99
N ALA A 47 -7.63 19.63 8.53
CA ALA A 47 -8.21 20.10 7.28
C ALA A 47 -7.59 19.38 6.06
N LEU A 48 -6.29 19.09 6.10
CA LEU A 48 -5.66 18.24 5.09
C LEU A 48 -6.26 16.82 5.10
N LEU A 49 -6.41 16.20 6.28
CA LEU A 49 -6.96 14.85 6.38
C LEU A 49 -8.41 14.79 5.87
N GLU A 50 -9.26 15.75 6.23
CA GLU A 50 -10.63 15.84 5.73
C GLU A 50 -10.68 15.88 4.20
N ARG A 51 -9.84 16.71 3.57
CA ARG A 51 -9.73 16.76 2.11
C ARG A 51 -9.23 15.46 1.50
N VAL A 52 -8.33 14.74 2.17
CA VAL A 52 -7.87 13.41 1.72
C VAL A 52 -9.01 12.39 1.81
N LEU A 53 -9.78 12.39 2.89
CA LEU A 53 -10.92 11.49 3.07
C LEU A 53 -12.04 11.78 2.05
N ALA A 54 -12.21 13.06 1.67
CA ALA A 54 -13.08 13.48 0.57
C ALA A 54 -12.54 13.13 -0.83
N GLY A 55 -11.27 12.72 -0.93
CA GLY A 55 -10.60 12.39 -2.19
C GLY A 55 -10.08 13.59 -2.98
N GLU A 56 -10.00 14.77 -2.36
CA GLU A 56 -9.63 16.05 -2.98
C GLU A 56 -8.15 16.42 -2.79
N ALA A 57 -7.44 15.69 -1.92
CA ALA A 57 -6.03 15.88 -1.63
C ALA A 57 -5.26 14.58 -1.72
N ARG A 58 -3.94 14.70 -1.90
CA ARG A 58 -3.01 13.57 -2.00
C ARG A 58 -1.93 13.69 -0.92
N LEU A 59 -1.42 12.56 -0.48
CA LEU A 59 -0.42 12.43 0.56
C LEU A 59 0.87 11.82 0.01
N ALA A 60 2.00 12.40 0.42
CA ALA A 60 3.32 11.82 0.17
C ALA A 60 3.61 10.64 1.11
N VAL A 61 4.60 9.82 0.75
CA VAL A 61 4.99 8.60 1.48
C VAL A 61 5.18 8.80 3.00
N PRO A 62 5.81 9.88 3.50
CA PRO A 62 5.94 10.08 4.96
C PRO A 62 4.60 10.18 5.70
N ALA A 63 3.56 10.74 5.06
CA ALA A 63 2.22 10.79 5.62
C ALA A 63 1.53 9.42 5.55
N LEU A 64 1.75 8.66 4.47
CA LEU A 64 1.26 7.28 4.34
C LEU A 64 1.85 6.35 5.41
N ALA A 65 3.15 6.51 5.72
CA ALA A 65 3.80 5.76 6.79
C ALA A 65 3.14 6.04 8.14
N ARG A 66 2.87 7.31 8.45
CA ARG A 66 2.18 7.68 9.70
C ARG A 66 0.76 7.10 9.76
N LEU A 67 0.01 7.11 8.66
CA LEU A 67 -1.30 6.45 8.55
C LEU A 67 -1.21 4.93 8.78
N ALA A 68 -0.29 4.25 8.10
CA ALA A 68 -0.10 2.81 8.25
C ALA A 68 0.26 2.43 9.70
N ARG A 69 1.12 3.23 10.35
CA ARG A 69 1.47 3.06 11.77
C ARG A 69 0.27 3.27 12.69
N ALA A 70 -0.50 4.35 12.51
CA ALA A 70 -1.68 4.66 13.30
C ALA A 70 -2.74 3.55 13.20
N LEU A 71 -2.94 3.01 11.99
CA LEU A 71 -3.87 1.91 11.72
C LEU A 71 -3.31 0.53 12.13
N ARG A 72 -2.06 0.47 12.60
CA ARG A 72 -1.36 -0.77 12.99
C ARG A 72 -1.32 -1.80 11.85
N LEU A 73 -1.03 -1.31 10.64
CA LEU A 73 -0.93 -2.12 9.43
C LEU A 73 0.53 -2.23 8.99
N ARG A 74 0.92 -3.40 8.50
CA ARG A 74 2.18 -3.58 7.77
C ARG A 74 2.10 -2.85 6.42
N PRO A 75 3.21 -2.37 5.82
CA PRO A 75 3.21 -1.59 4.58
C PRO A 75 2.37 -2.20 3.46
N ILE A 76 2.62 -3.46 3.12
CA ILE A 76 1.88 -4.15 2.07
C ILE A 76 0.38 -4.26 2.39
N GLY A 77 0.04 -4.58 3.64
CA GLY A 77 -1.35 -4.69 4.08
C GLY A 77 -2.08 -3.36 4.04
N PHE A 78 -1.38 -2.26 4.34
CA PHE A 78 -1.90 -0.90 4.19
C PHE A 78 -2.19 -0.59 2.72
N LEU A 79 -1.20 -0.74 1.83
CA LEU A 79 -1.34 -0.43 0.40
C LEU A 79 -2.50 -1.19 -0.26
N GLN A 80 -2.71 -2.45 0.12
CA GLN A 80 -3.81 -3.28 -0.37
C GLN A 80 -5.16 -2.81 0.14
N GLN A 81 -5.28 -2.60 1.45
CA GLN A 81 -6.54 -2.22 2.07
C GLN A 81 -6.97 -0.80 1.69
N THR A 82 -6.02 0.08 1.33
CA THR A 82 -6.32 1.42 0.80
C THR A 82 -6.52 1.44 -0.71
N GLY A 83 -6.41 0.30 -1.40
CA GLY A 83 -6.58 0.19 -2.85
C GLY A 83 -5.46 0.84 -3.67
N LEU A 84 -4.32 1.20 -3.06
CA LEU A 84 -3.14 1.71 -3.78
C LEU A 84 -2.42 0.60 -4.55
N LEU A 85 -2.51 -0.64 -4.04
CA LEU A 85 -2.14 -1.85 -4.76
C LEU A 85 -3.40 -2.69 -4.96
N GLY A 86 -4.09 -2.44 -6.08
CA GLY A 86 -5.30 -3.14 -6.50
C GLY A 86 -5.03 -4.40 -7.34
N LEU A 87 -6.10 -5.12 -7.70
CA LEU A 87 -6.01 -6.34 -8.52
C LEU A 87 -5.40 -6.09 -9.92
N ASP A 88 -5.60 -4.89 -10.45
CA ASP A 88 -5.19 -4.50 -11.79
C ASP A 88 -3.67 -4.37 -11.93
N VAL A 89 -2.99 -3.98 -10.83
CA VAL A 89 -1.53 -4.00 -10.72
C VAL A 89 -1.00 -5.44 -10.82
N TYR A 90 -1.77 -6.42 -10.35
CA TYR A 90 -1.43 -7.86 -10.47
C TYR A 90 -1.63 -8.39 -11.90
N ALA A 91 -2.61 -7.86 -12.65
CA ALA A 91 -2.81 -8.23 -14.06
C ALA A 91 -1.71 -7.67 -14.99
N GLY A 92 -1.03 -6.58 -14.58
CA GLY A 92 0.07 -5.94 -15.30
C GLY A 92 1.43 -6.67 -15.25
N GLY A 93 1.50 -7.87 -14.66
CA GLY A 93 2.73 -8.68 -14.63
C GLY A 93 3.63 -8.45 -13.41
N LEU A 94 3.21 -7.63 -12.45
CA LEU A 94 3.79 -7.68 -11.11
C LEU A 94 3.34 -8.97 -10.44
N ASP A 95 4.27 -9.90 -10.26
CA ASP A 95 3.97 -11.14 -9.53
C ASP A 95 3.46 -10.77 -8.13
N PRO A 96 2.17 -11.01 -7.80
CA PRO A 96 1.62 -10.71 -6.49
C PRO A 96 2.42 -11.40 -5.38
N LEU A 97 3.10 -12.50 -5.69
CA LEU A 97 3.92 -13.22 -4.74
C LEU A 97 5.18 -12.44 -4.33
N TYR A 98 5.65 -11.45 -5.10
CA TYR A 98 6.86 -10.69 -4.76
C TYR A 98 6.74 -9.89 -3.46
N PHE A 99 5.51 -9.55 -3.07
CA PHE A 99 5.22 -8.70 -1.91
C PHE A 99 4.22 -9.29 -0.93
N LEU A 100 3.52 -10.38 -1.26
CA LEU A 100 2.45 -10.92 -0.42
C LEU A 100 2.97 -11.61 0.85
N PRO A 101 2.57 -11.15 2.04
CA PRO A 101 2.64 -11.98 3.23
C PRO A 101 1.67 -13.16 3.10
N ASP A 102 1.87 -14.22 3.88
CA ASP A 102 0.89 -15.32 3.94
C ASP A 102 -0.48 -14.80 4.42
N GLY A 103 -1.56 -15.11 3.68
CA GLY A 103 -2.93 -14.64 3.95
C GLY A 103 -3.95 -14.98 2.85
N GLN A 104 -5.23 -14.64 3.08
CA GLN A 104 -6.37 -15.01 2.20
C GLN A 104 -6.19 -14.51 0.75
N ILE A 105 -5.72 -13.28 0.56
CA ILE A 105 -5.48 -12.71 -0.78
C ILE A 105 -4.42 -13.51 -1.54
N ARG A 106 -3.40 -14.03 -0.85
CA ARG A 106 -2.40 -14.91 -1.48
C ARG A 106 -3.00 -16.23 -1.87
N TYR A 107 -3.86 -16.80 -1.03
CA TYR A 107 -4.58 -18.02 -1.36
C TYR A 107 -5.44 -17.84 -2.61
N ASP A 108 -6.21 -16.75 -2.67
CA ASP A 108 -7.09 -16.44 -3.80
C ASP A 108 -6.29 -16.10 -5.07
N ALA A 109 -5.22 -15.31 -4.97
CA ALA A 109 -4.32 -15.01 -6.09
C ALA A 109 -3.59 -16.25 -6.60
N ARG A 110 -3.21 -17.20 -5.72
CA ARG A 110 -2.63 -18.49 -6.12
C ARG A 110 -3.63 -19.35 -6.90
N ILE A 111 -4.88 -19.39 -6.47
CA ILE A 111 -5.95 -20.10 -7.19
C ILE A 111 -6.11 -19.49 -8.58
N TYR A 112 -6.30 -18.17 -8.63
CA TYR A 112 -6.49 -17.43 -9.87
C TYR A 112 -5.32 -17.59 -10.86
N MET A 113 -4.07 -17.46 -10.40
CA MET A 113 -2.88 -17.61 -11.27
C MET A 113 -2.67 -19.05 -11.74
N ARG A 114 -2.99 -20.06 -10.92
CA ARG A 114 -2.93 -21.47 -11.31
C ARG A 114 -3.99 -21.83 -12.36
N GLU A 115 -5.16 -21.23 -12.27
CA GLU A 115 -6.26 -21.43 -13.22
C GLU A 115 -5.98 -20.76 -14.58
N ILE A 116 -5.33 -19.60 -14.58
CA ILE A 116 -5.11 -18.80 -15.81
C ILE A 116 -3.78 -19.11 -16.51
N ASN A 117 -2.71 -19.46 -15.79
CA ASN A 117 -1.42 -19.74 -16.40
C ASN A 117 -0.62 -20.83 -15.66
N PRO A 118 -0.89 -22.12 -15.93
CA PRO A 118 -0.34 -23.26 -15.17
C PRO A 118 1.17 -23.46 -15.33
N ARG A 119 1.85 -22.71 -16.22
CA ARG A 119 3.30 -22.80 -16.46
C ARG A 119 4.12 -21.84 -15.59
N HIS A 120 3.51 -20.86 -14.95
CA HIS A 120 4.24 -19.95 -14.06
C HIS A 120 4.44 -20.60 -12.69
N ALA A 121 5.70 -20.80 -12.31
CA ALA A 121 6.04 -21.26 -10.97
C ALA A 121 5.62 -20.20 -9.96
N VAL A 122 4.66 -20.53 -9.11
CA VAL A 122 4.16 -19.71 -8.01
C VAL A 122 5.10 -19.90 -6.81
N PRO A 123 5.98 -18.95 -6.44
CA PRO A 123 6.83 -19.05 -5.26
C PRO A 123 6.06 -19.43 -3.98
N GLU A 124 6.57 -20.45 -3.28
CA GLU A 124 6.03 -20.95 -2.01
C GLU A 124 6.71 -20.26 -0.83
N GLY A 125 5.94 -19.55 0.01
CA GLY A 125 6.37 -18.90 1.26
C GLY A 125 6.51 -17.37 1.22
N ASP A 126 6.40 -16.71 2.38
CA ASP A 126 6.40 -15.25 2.55
C ASP A 126 7.61 -14.58 1.88
N MET A 127 7.37 -13.90 0.76
CA MET A 127 8.45 -13.25 0.01
C MET A 127 8.96 -11.98 0.68
N THR A 128 8.23 -11.40 1.63
CA THR A 128 8.76 -10.31 2.45
C THR A 128 10.00 -10.77 3.25
N LYS A 129 10.05 -12.06 3.62
CA LYS A 129 11.20 -12.68 4.29
C LYS A 129 12.33 -13.07 3.33
N ARG A 130 12.09 -13.15 2.03
CA ARG A 130 13.07 -13.55 1.01
C ARG A 130 13.60 -12.38 0.19
N ASN A 131 12.96 -11.22 0.28
CA ASN A 131 13.41 -10.02 -0.41
C ASN A 131 14.62 -9.42 0.33
N PRO A 132 15.80 -9.33 -0.30
CA PRO A 132 17.01 -8.83 0.34
C PRO A 132 16.89 -7.36 0.78
N VAL A 133 16.06 -6.57 0.11
CA VAL A 133 15.80 -5.16 0.49
C VAL A 133 15.05 -5.10 1.81
N PHE A 134 13.98 -5.88 1.98
CA PHE A 134 13.24 -5.90 3.24
C PHE A 134 14.04 -6.51 4.39
N GLN A 135 14.88 -7.51 4.11
CA GLN A 135 15.83 -8.03 5.10
C GLN A 135 16.80 -6.93 5.56
N ALA A 136 17.37 -6.17 4.63
CA ALA A 136 18.28 -5.07 4.95
C ALA A 136 17.60 -3.98 5.78
N ILE A 137 16.38 -3.54 5.39
CA ILE A 137 15.61 -2.53 6.13
C ILE A 137 15.27 -3.04 7.55
N THR A 138 14.84 -4.29 7.66
CA THR A 138 14.49 -4.89 8.96
C THR A 138 15.71 -4.95 9.88
N ALA A 139 16.87 -5.37 9.34
CA ALA A 139 18.12 -5.50 10.08
C ALA A 139 18.82 -4.17 10.38
N ASP A 140 18.42 -3.07 9.73
CA ASP A 140 19.00 -1.76 9.95
C ASP A 140 18.83 -1.29 11.41
N THR A 141 19.89 -0.79 12.03
CA THR A 141 19.89 -0.34 13.43
C THR A 141 19.90 1.18 13.58
N VAL A 142 20.06 1.91 12.48
CA VAL A 142 20.08 3.38 12.44
C VAL A 142 18.66 3.92 12.33
N LEU A 143 17.80 3.24 11.56
CA LEU A 143 16.41 3.63 11.33
C LEU A 143 15.50 3.24 12.49
N ASP A 144 14.64 4.17 12.89
CA ASP A 144 13.52 3.87 13.78
C ASP A 144 12.38 3.12 13.06
N ALA A 145 11.36 2.70 13.80
CA ALA A 145 10.26 1.92 13.23
C ALA A 145 9.48 2.68 12.15
N LEU A 146 9.37 4.01 12.26
CA LEU A 146 8.66 4.82 11.27
C LEU A 146 9.49 4.99 10.00
N GLY A 147 10.79 5.24 10.13
CA GLY A 147 11.71 5.34 9.00
C GLY A 147 11.79 4.03 8.21
N LYS A 148 11.83 2.87 8.90
CA LYS A 148 11.74 1.56 8.22
C LYS A 148 10.44 1.43 7.42
N LEU A 149 9.32 1.78 8.03
CA LEU A 149 8.00 1.74 7.39
C LEU A 149 7.92 2.64 6.15
N GLU A 150 8.50 3.85 6.22
CA GLU A 150 8.54 4.80 5.12
C GLU A 150 9.35 4.25 3.92
N ILE A 151 10.53 3.69 4.17
CA ILE A 151 11.38 3.12 3.12
C ILE A 151 10.72 1.90 2.49
N GLU A 152 10.08 1.04 3.30
CA GLU A 152 9.33 -0.10 2.78
C GLU A 152 8.19 0.33 1.86
N LEU A 153 7.40 1.34 2.26
CA LEU A 153 6.33 1.89 1.43
C LEU A 153 6.87 2.49 0.13
N ALA A 154 7.95 3.27 0.21
CA ALA A 154 8.58 3.90 -0.95
C ALA A 154 9.07 2.84 -1.95
N TYR A 155 9.74 1.79 -1.46
CA TYR A 155 10.21 0.70 -2.30
C TYR A 155 9.06 -0.05 -2.97
N LEU A 156 8.02 -0.41 -2.20
CA LEU A 156 6.83 -1.09 -2.70
C LEU A 156 6.13 -0.29 -3.81
N LEU A 157 5.85 0.98 -3.55
CA LEU A 157 5.19 1.88 -4.50
C LEU A 157 6.04 2.11 -5.75
N ARG A 158 7.36 2.24 -5.60
CA ARG A 158 8.27 2.46 -6.74
C ARG A 158 8.40 1.22 -7.61
N ALA A 159 8.57 0.05 -6.99
CA ALA A 159 8.61 -1.22 -7.71
C ALA A 159 7.29 -1.48 -8.46
N ALA A 160 6.15 -1.19 -7.81
CA ALA A 160 4.84 -1.31 -8.43
C ALA A 160 4.68 -0.38 -9.64
N VAL A 161 4.97 0.92 -9.49
CA VAL A 161 4.89 1.90 -10.59
C VAL A 161 5.78 1.54 -11.77
N GLN A 162 7.00 1.04 -11.51
CA GLN A 162 7.92 0.65 -12.58
C GLN A 162 7.42 -0.58 -13.33
N GLY A 163 6.76 -1.52 -12.65
CA GLY A 163 6.17 -2.68 -13.30
C GLY A 163 4.88 -2.38 -14.06
N THR A 164 4.08 -1.38 -13.65
CA THR A 164 2.82 -1.01 -14.30
C THR A 164 2.93 0.09 -15.35
N GLY A 165 4.10 0.73 -15.50
CA GLY A 165 4.35 1.72 -16.55
C GLY A 165 4.03 3.18 -16.19
N GLY A 166 3.97 3.54 -14.90
CA GLY A 166 4.05 4.95 -14.48
C GLY A 166 3.08 5.44 -13.39
N SER A 167 1.92 4.80 -13.21
CA SER A 167 0.97 5.10 -12.12
C SER A 167 0.20 3.86 -11.68
N LEU A 168 -0.47 3.93 -10.52
CA LEU A 168 -1.30 2.86 -9.95
C LEU A 168 -2.71 3.37 -9.65
#